data_AF-A0A1Y2W1B6-F1
#
_entry.id   AF-A0A1Y2W1B6-F1
#
_cell.length_a   1.000
_cell.length_b   1.000
_cell.length_c   1.000
_cell.angle_alpha   90.00
_cell.angle_beta   90.00
_cell.angle_gamma   90.00
#
_symmetry.space_group_name_H-M   'P 1'
#
loop_
_entity.id
_entity.type
_entity.pdbx_description
1 polymer ?
#
loop_
_entity_poly.entity_id
_entity_poly.type
_entity_poly.pdbx_seq_one_letter_code
_entity_poly.pdbx_strand_id
1 'polypeptide(L)'
;MPPESDNVGTIINYLSARGIDDARNDPETAISMLGWSETPDVRWEEGWIEAFIHCVGMYSRLEGCADFRMITPITRALLERACLETQLRVQAAEERLSDFSYDDIWLASSGSATGNAARDAAQRLRQFFVNHYAKVHGDWPPPDTGARTLEGEEMWLTRTLAKEMQKDFGALYDYLVNRDIVWDESEARSSRKWMIVSNTDKSFSPDTSDLPLTDMLIDFDNRMRFPHIPHPYPLVPESISPASPPSSSSGRDRLKKDKNILSNNGAKQGGDDRINERRAQLAYTEATNIYILGSDFTQSDLIESFVKFEKTDLIGTVDPFAARRGRWVLIYGILQTIASVSVDAPSVRYKDNVLYHLSPRFKGTKAPPW
;
A
#
# COMPACT_ATOMS: atom_id res chain seq x y z
N MET A 1 -45.51 -22.40 25.30
CA MET A 1 -44.69 -23.16 24.33
C MET A 1 -43.60 -23.93 25.09
N PRO A 2 -43.10 -25.06 24.56
CA PRO A 2 -42.27 -25.99 25.34
C PRO A 2 -40.91 -25.41 25.72
N PRO A 3 -40.36 -25.76 26.90
CA PRO A 3 -39.14 -25.17 27.47
C PRO A 3 -37.80 -25.65 26.85
N GLU A 4 -37.82 -26.46 25.79
CA GLU A 4 -36.61 -27.04 25.16
C GLU A 4 -36.36 -26.57 23.72
N SER A 5 -37.15 -25.63 23.18
CA SER A 5 -36.92 -25.11 21.84
C SER A 5 -35.88 -24.01 21.84
N ASP A 6 -34.82 -24.17 21.04
CA ASP A 6 -33.85 -23.12 20.72
C ASP A 6 -34.53 -22.03 19.86
N ASN A 7 -35.29 -21.17 20.54
CA ASN A 7 -36.07 -20.12 19.92
C ASN A 7 -35.14 -19.06 19.30
N VAL A 8 -34.01 -18.77 19.95
CA VAL A 8 -33.02 -17.80 19.48
C VAL A 8 -32.39 -18.30 18.18
N GLY A 9 -31.89 -19.54 18.15
CA GLY A 9 -31.34 -20.15 16.94
C GLY A 9 -32.37 -20.23 15.81
N THR A 10 -33.63 -20.53 16.12
CA THR A 10 -34.73 -20.52 15.12
C THR A 10 -34.92 -19.14 14.51
N ILE A 11 -34.90 -18.08 15.32
CA ILE A 11 -35.02 -16.70 14.85
C ILE A 11 -33.79 -16.30 14.02
N ILE A 12 -32.57 -16.56 14.50
CA ILE A 12 -31.32 -16.25 13.77
C ILE A 12 -31.34 -16.92 12.39
N ASN A 13 -31.68 -18.21 12.33
CA ASN A 13 -31.79 -18.94 11.06
C ASN A 13 -32.83 -18.31 10.12
N TYR A 14 -33.96 -17.85 10.66
CA TYR A 14 -34.98 -17.16 9.88
C TYR A 14 -34.48 -15.82 9.34
N LEU A 15 -33.80 -15.02 10.16
CA LEU A 15 -33.22 -13.73 9.75
C LEU A 15 -32.23 -13.93 8.60
N SER A 16 -31.28 -14.85 8.77
CA SER A 16 -30.25 -15.14 7.76
C SER A 16 -30.83 -15.75 6.48
N ALA A 17 -31.80 -16.67 6.58
CA ALA A 17 -32.44 -17.26 5.40
C ALA A 17 -33.26 -16.24 4.59
N ARG A 18 -33.73 -15.17 5.24
CA ARG A 18 -34.51 -14.09 4.60
C ARG A 18 -33.65 -12.86 4.24
N GLY A 19 -32.39 -12.81 4.67
CA GLY A 19 -31.50 -11.67 4.48
C GLY A 19 -31.90 -10.42 5.27
N ILE A 20 -32.63 -10.58 6.38
CA ILE A 20 -33.08 -9.47 7.23
C ILE A 20 -31.90 -8.91 8.06
N ASP A 21 -30.87 -9.71 8.23
CA ASP A 21 -29.60 -9.37 8.90
C ASP A 21 -28.61 -8.61 7.99
N ASP A 22 -28.99 -8.27 6.75
CA ASP A 22 -28.20 -7.44 5.84
C ASP A 22 -28.28 -5.96 6.23
N ALA A 23 -27.27 -5.50 6.98
CA ALA A 23 -27.18 -4.14 7.51
C ALA A 23 -26.54 -3.12 6.55
N ARG A 24 -26.25 -3.49 5.30
CA ARG A 24 -25.54 -2.61 4.36
C ARG A 24 -26.34 -1.38 4.03
N ASN A 25 -25.69 -0.22 4.16
CA ASN A 25 -26.24 1.12 3.86
C ASN A 25 -27.53 1.50 4.64
N ASP A 26 -28.00 0.63 5.54
CA ASP A 26 -29.20 0.81 6.35
C ASP A 26 -28.84 0.94 7.85
N PRO A 27 -28.73 2.18 8.37
CA PRO A 27 -28.37 2.42 9.76
C PRO A 27 -29.45 1.97 10.75
N GLU A 28 -30.73 1.93 10.35
CA GLU A 28 -31.82 1.47 11.21
C GLU A 28 -31.69 -0.04 11.45
N THR A 29 -31.59 -0.83 10.37
CA THR A 29 -31.36 -2.28 10.48
C THR A 29 -30.08 -2.60 11.24
N ALA A 30 -28.99 -1.87 10.97
CA ALA A 30 -27.72 -2.06 11.68
C ALA A 30 -27.88 -1.82 13.20
N ILE A 31 -28.50 -0.70 13.61
CA ILE A 31 -28.62 -0.36 15.03
C ILE A 31 -29.61 -1.27 15.76
N SER A 32 -30.73 -1.65 15.12
CA SER A 32 -31.70 -2.58 15.69
C SER A 32 -31.07 -3.96 15.87
N MET A 33 -30.31 -4.45 14.88
CA MET A 33 -29.59 -5.72 14.97
C MET A 33 -28.54 -5.69 16.07
N LEU A 34 -27.77 -4.61 16.19
CA LEU A 34 -26.77 -4.44 17.24
C LEU A 34 -27.41 -4.48 18.64
N GLY A 35 -28.48 -3.70 18.82
CA GLY A 35 -29.22 -3.62 20.09
C GLY A 35 -29.89 -4.94 20.48
N TRP A 36 -30.48 -5.65 19.52
CA TRP A 36 -31.06 -6.97 19.77
C TRP A 36 -29.99 -7.99 20.15
N SER A 37 -28.86 -7.99 19.45
CA SER A 37 -27.77 -8.94 19.64
C SER A 37 -27.11 -8.83 21.01
N GLU A 38 -27.05 -7.63 21.61
CA GLU A 38 -26.47 -7.41 22.94
C GLU A 38 -27.44 -7.62 24.11
N THR A 39 -28.70 -7.93 23.84
CA THR A 39 -29.65 -8.23 24.92
C THR A 39 -29.21 -9.50 25.68
N PRO A 40 -29.35 -9.54 27.03
CA PRO A 40 -28.88 -10.67 27.83
C PRO A 40 -29.46 -12.03 27.44
N ASP A 41 -30.69 -12.04 26.91
CA ASP A 41 -31.40 -13.26 26.51
C ASP A 41 -30.98 -13.77 25.12
N VAL A 42 -30.34 -12.93 24.29
CA VAL A 42 -29.98 -13.25 22.90
C VAL A 42 -28.49 -13.49 22.77
N ARG A 43 -27.66 -12.51 23.14
CA ARG A 43 -26.18 -12.57 23.06
C ARG A 43 -25.65 -13.18 21.75
N TRP A 44 -26.18 -12.71 20.63
CA TRP A 44 -25.80 -13.18 19.30
C TRP A 44 -24.49 -12.53 18.86
N GLU A 45 -23.37 -13.25 19.02
CA GLU A 45 -22.03 -12.73 18.78
C GLU A 45 -21.80 -12.32 17.32
N GLU A 46 -22.14 -13.18 16.36
CA GLU A 46 -21.91 -12.92 14.95
C GLU A 46 -22.73 -11.73 14.44
N GLY A 47 -23.99 -11.63 14.86
CA GLY A 47 -24.86 -10.50 14.51
C GLY A 47 -24.42 -9.20 15.16
N TRP A 48 -23.92 -9.26 16.40
CA TRP A 48 -23.34 -8.09 17.05
C TRP A 48 -22.12 -7.60 16.29
N ILE A 49 -21.20 -8.50 15.89
CA ILE A 49 -19.98 -8.14 15.15
C ILE A 49 -20.33 -7.55 13.79
N GLU A 50 -21.22 -8.20 13.02
CA GLU A 50 -21.67 -7.72 11.72
C GLU A 50 -22.29 -6.32 11.84
N ALA A 51 -23.27 -6.17 12.73
CA ALA A 51 -23.96 -4.90 12.97
C ALA A 51 -23.00 -3.81 13.42
N PHE A 52 -22.10 -4.13 14.34
CA PHE A 52 -21.14 -3.18 14.90
C PHE A 52 -20.26 -2.57 13.81
N ILE A 53 -19.72 -3.39 12.90
CA ILE A 53 -18.87 -2.92 11.81
C ILE A 53 -19.63 -1.95 10.90
N HIS A 54 -20.87 -2.29 10.54
CA HIS A 54 -21.72 -1.43 9.72
C HIS A 54 -22.11 -0.13 10.45
N CYS A 55 -22.44 -0.22 11.74
CA CYS A 55 -22.70 0.94 12.58
C CYS A 55 -21.48 1.88 12.64
N VAL A 56 -20.26 1.35 12.82
CA VAL A 56 -19.04 2.17 12.84
C VAL A 56 -18.88 2.97 11.53
N GLY A 57 -19.08 2.32 10.39
CA GLY A 57 -18.97 2.97 9.09
C GLY A 57 -20.08 3.98 8.78
N MET A 58 -21.22 3.87 9.46
CA MET A 58 -22.38 4.76 9.30
C MET A 58 -22.64 5.63 10.53
N TYR A 59 -21.66 5.79 11.43
CA TYR A 59 -21.87 6.36 12.76
C TYR A 59 -22.57 7.72 12.75
N SER A 60 -22.23 8.60 11.80
CA SER A 60 -22.84 9.93 11.64
C SER A 60 -24.36 9.92 11.42
N ARG A 61 -24.93 8.78 10.99
CA ARG A 61 -26.36 8.60 10.75
C ARG A 61 -27.07 7.92 11.93
N LEU A 62 -26.34 7.35 12.89
CA LEU A 62 -26.93 6.49 13.93
C LEU A 62 -27.72 7.28 14.97
N GLU A 63 -27.30 8.47 15.35
CA GLU A 63 -28.00 9.25 16.40
C GLU A 63 -29.45 9.59 16.04
N GLY A 64 -29.74 9.68 14.73
CA GLY A 64 -31.08 9.92 14.22
C GLY A 64 -32.00 8.69 14.25
N CYS A 65 -31.45 7.49 14.46
CA CYS A 65 -32.22 6.24 14.41
C CYS A 65 -33.03 6.00 15.67
N ALA A 66 -34.24 5.46 15.53
CA ALA A 66 -35.18 5.30 16.64
C ALA A 66 -34.67 4.33 17.72
N ASP A 67 -33.97 3.29 17.29
CA ASP A 67 -33.41 2.25 18.14
C ASP A 67 -32.02 2.58 18.67
N PHE A 68 -31.45 3.73 18.28
CA PHE A 68 -30.17 4.17 18.82
C PHE A 68 -30.20 4.20 20.33
N ARG A 69 -31.28 4.66 20.96
CA ARG A 69 -31.48 4.70 22.42
C ARG A 69 -31.42 3.34 23.14
N MET A 70 -31.59 2.24 22.42
CA MET A 70 -31.57 0.88 22.98
C MET A 70 -30.14 0.36 23.19
N ILE A 71 -29.15 0.96 22.53
CA ILE A 71 -27.74 0.57 22.66
C ILE A 71 -27.20 0.89 24.05
N THR A 72 -26.50 -0.07 24.64
CA THR A 72 -25.84 0.08 25.94
C THR A 72 -24.76 1.18 25.91
N PRO A 73 -24.52 1.87 27.03
CA PRO A 73 -23.47 2.90 27.10
C PRO A 73 -22.07 2.37 26.71
N ILE A 74 -21.77 1.11 27.02
CA ILE A 74 -20.50 0.48 26.67
C ILE A 74 -20.38 0.35 25.15
N THR A 75 -21.39 -0.20 24.48
CA THR A 75 -21.38 -0.35 23.02
C THR A 75 -21.33 1.00 22.30
N ARG A 76 -22.02 2.04 22.80
CA ARG A 76 -21.87 3.40 22.25
C ARG A 76 -20.44 3.90 22.30
N ALA A 77 -19.79 3.78 23.46
CA ALA A 77 -18.40 4.20 23.62
C ALA A 77 -17.45 3.41 22.70
N LEU A 78 -17.75 2.12 22.46
CA LEU A 78 -17.00 1.30 21.51
C LEU A 78 -17.21 1.76 20.05
N LEU A 79 -18.45 2.06 19.66
CA LEU A 79 -18.79 2.57 18.32
C LEU A 79 -18.10 3.91 18.05
N GLU A 80 -18.18 4.85 18.98
CA GLU A 80 -17.56 6.17 18.87
C GLU A 80 -16.04 6.05 18.71
N ARG A 81 -15.39 5.26 19.58
CA ARG A 81 -13.95 5.03 19.53
C ARG A 81 -13.52 4.38 18.21
N ALA A 82 -14.24 3.36 17.76
CA ALA A 82 -13.91 2.63 16.54
C ALA A 82 -14.16 3.49 15.28
N CYS A 83 -15.18 4.35 15.30
CA CYS A 83 -15.43 5.31 14.23
C CYS A 83 -14.29 6.33 14.13
N LEU A 84 -13.93 6.97 15.24
CA LEU A 84 -12.84 7.95 15.28
C LEU A 84 -11.50 7.33 14.87
N GLU A 85 -11.16 6.15 15.40
CA GLU A 85 -9.93 5.45 15.00
C GLU A 85 -9.91 5.13 13.50
N THR A 86 -11.04 4.70 12.94
CA THR A 86 -11.15 4.39 11.51
C THR A 86 -10.98 5.66 10.67
N GLN A 87 -11.63 6.76 11.04
CA GLN A 87 -11.53 8.03 10.32
C GLN A 87 -10.11 8.60 10.35
N LEU A 88 -9.47 8.64 11.53
CA LEU A 88 -8.08 9.11 11.65
C LEU A 88 -7.12 8.30 10.77
N ARG A 89 -7.34 6.98 10.68
CA ARG A 89 -6.53 6.10 9.84
C ARG A 89 -6.77 6.34 8.34
N VAL A 90 -8.01 6.59 7.94
CA VAL A 90 -8.36 6.92 6.55
C VAL A 90 -7.79 8.29 6.18
N GLN A 91 -7.94 9.30 7.02
CA GLN A 91 -7.39 10.64 6.82
C GLN A 91 -5.87 10.61 6.70
N ALA A 92 -5.17 9.88 7.59
CA ALA A 92 -3.72 9.71 7.48
C ALA A 92 -3.29 9.02 6.17
N ALA A 93 -4.13 8.14 5.63
CA ALA A 93 -3.90 7.53 4.32
C ALA A 93 -4.18 8.52 3.17
N GLU A 94 -5.24 9.32 3.27
CA GLU A 94 -5.56 10.38 2.30
C GLU A 94 -4.43 11.39 2.17
N GLU A 95 -3.91 11.89 3.29
CA GLU A 95 -2.80 12.86 3.30
C GLU A 95 -1.57 12.34 2.55
N ARG A 96 -1.30 11.03 2.65
CA ARG A 96 -0.16 10.41 1.96
C ARG A 96 -0.45 10.09 0.51
N LEU A 97 -1.63 9.56 0.22
CA LEU A 97 -1.98 9.08 -1.11
C LEU A 97 -2.34 10.22 -2.06
N SER A 98 -2.77 11.37 -1.56
CA SER A 98 -3.08 12.55 -2.37
C SER A 98 -1.88 12.96 -3.24
N ASP A 99 -0.70 12.94 -2.64
CA ASP A 99 0.55 13.31 -3.26
C ASP A 99 1.53 12.15 -3.41
N PHE A 100 1.17 10.93 -3.01
CA PHE A 100 2.08 9.79 -2.85
C PHE A 100 3.37 10.18 -2.10
N SER A 101 3.23 10.91 -0.99
CA SER A 101 4.34 11.50 -0.23
C SER A 101 4.85 10.57 0.86
N TYR A 102 6.12 10.15 0.73
CA TYR A 102 6.80 9.20 1.63
C TYR A 102 8.26 9.62 1.92
N ASP A 103 8.51 10.94 1.97
CA ASP A 103 9.84 11.50 2.23
C ASP A 103 10.39 11.11 3.61
N ASP A 104 9.52 10.83 4.57
CA ASP A 104 9.86 10.40 5.92
C ASP A 104 10.56 9.03 5.98
N ILE A 105 10.35 8.16 4.99
CA ILE A 105 11.07 6.87 4.89
C ILE A 105 12.58 7.10 4.70
N TRP A 106 12.96 8.20 4.06
CA TRP A 106 14.35 8.53 3.74
C TRP A 106 15.13 9.13 4.93
N LEU A 107 14.49 9.31 6.09
CA LEU A 107 15.12 9.90 7.28
C LEU A 107 16.32 9.08 7.80
N ALA A 108 16.25 7.75 7.70
CA ALA A 108 17.36 6.85 8.07
C ALA A 108 18.57 6.99 7.11
N SER A 109 18.37 7.60 5.93
CA SER A 109 19.41 7.80 4.90
C SER A 109 20.07 9.17 4.95
N SER A 110 19.81 9.97 6.01
CA SER A 110 20.22 11.39 6.12
C SER A 110 21.74 11.64 6.17
N GLY A 111 22.58 10.60 6.12
CA GLY A 111 24.05 10.71 6.13
C GLY A 111 24.74 10.83 4.75
N SER A 112 24.08 10.51 3.64
CA SER A 112 24.74 10.52 2.31
C SER A 112 24.47 11.83 1.54
N ALA A 113 25.42 12.76 1.63
CA ALA A 113 25.38 14.08 0.99
C ALA A 113 25.59 14.07 -0.55
N THR A 114 25.64 12.90 -1.19
CA THR A 114 25.76 12.77 -2.65
C THR A 114 24.45 12.27 -3.24
N GLY A 115 23.92 12.99 -4.24
CA GLY A 115 22.63 12.77 -4.89
C GLY A 115 22.20 11.31 -4.99
N ASN A 116 21.09 11.00 -4.34
CA ASN A 116 20.63 9.63 -4.21
C ASN A 116 19.78 9.29 -5.45
N ALA A 117 20.42 8.74 -6.48
CA ALA A 117 19.75 8.34 -7.73
C ALA A 117 18.51 7.47 -7.47
N ALA A 118 18.53 6.67 -6.39
CA ALA A 118 17.38 5.91 -5.92
C ALA A 118 16.23 6.84 -5.46
N ARG A 119 16.51 7.85 -4.64
CA ARG A 119 15.51 8.85 -4.21
C ARG A 119 14.96 9.65 -5.38
N ASP A 120 15.80 10.07 -6.32
CA ASP A 120 15.36 10.80 -7.50
C ASP A 120 14.46 9.91 -8.39
N ALA A 121 14.79 8.63 -8.54
CA ALA A 121 13.95 7.67 -9.24
C ALA A 121 12.61 7.44 -8.53
N ALA A 122 12.60 7.41 -7.19
CA ALA A 122 11.38 7.37 -6.40
C ALA A 122 10.51 8.61 -6.62
N GLN A 123 11.10 9.81 -6.65
CA GLN A 123 10.36 11.06 -6.87
C GLN A 123 9.75 11.15 -8.27
N ARG A 124 10.44 10.64 -9.30
CA ARG A 124 9.86 10.55 -10.65
C ARG A 124 8.73 9.54 -10.71
N LEU A 125 8.85 8.41 -9.99
CA LEU A 125 7.77 7.44 -9.87
C LEU A 125 6.55 8.00 -9.11
N ARG A 126 6.77 8.80 -8.06
CA ARG A 126 5.71 9.54 -7.36
C ARG A 126 4.90 10.37 -8.35
N GLN A 127 5.57 11.18 -9.18
CA GLN A 127 4.89 12.00 -10.19
C GLN A 127 4.16 11.14 -11.23
N PHE A 128 4.74 10.01 -11.61
CA PHE A 128 4.07 9.04 -12.49
C PHE A 128 2.74 8.55 -11.89
N PHE A 129 2.70 8.18 -10.60
CA PHE A 129 1.46 7.73 -9.96
C PHE A 129 0.40 8.83 -9.89
N VAL A 130 0.76 10.06 -9.51
CA VAL A 130 -0.15 11.22 -9.54
C VAL A 130 -0.75 11.39 -10.93
N ASN A 131 0.09 11.41 -11.96
CA ASN A 131 -0.37 11.57 -13.35
C ASN A 131 -1.23 10.40 -13.84
N HIS A 132 -0.89 9.18 -13.41
CA HIS A 132 -1.65 7.98 -13.76
C HIS A 132 -3.07 8.05 -13.18
N TYR A 133 -3.20 8.28 -11.88
CA TYR A 133 -4.52 8.32 -11.24
C TYR A 133 -5.33 9.57 -11.62
N ALA A 134 -4.67 10.72 -11.89
CA ALA A 134 -5.35 11.88 -12.46
C ALA A 134 -5.94 11.57 -13.85
N LYS A 135 -5.24 10.78 -14.67
CA LYS A 135 -5.78 10.32 -15.97
C LYS A 135 -6.96 9.36 -15.79
N VAL A 136 -6.91 8.47 -14.80
CA VAL A 136 -7.97 7.47 -14.54
C VAL A 136 -9.24 8.12 -14.00
N HIS A 137 -9.11 9.06 -13.05
CA HIS A 137 -10.24 9.69 -12.35
C HIS A 137 -10.62 11.08 -12.87
N GLY A 138 -9.85 11.63 -13.82
CA GLY A 138 -10.02 12.99 -14.35
C GLY A 138 -9.25 14.05 -13.56
N ASP A 139 -9.17 13.91 -12.23
CA ASP A 139 -8.33 14.69 -11.33
C ASP A 139 -7.78 13.78 -10.22
N TRP A 140 -6.70 14.19 -9.55
CA TRP A 140 -6.15 13.47 -8.40
C TRP A 140 -5.77 14.42 -7.25
N PRO A 141 -6.31 14.21 -6.04
CA PRO A 141 -7.34 13.24 -5.67
C PRO A 141 -8.66 13.39 -6.44
N PRO A 142 -9.51 12.34 -6.52
CA PRO A 142 -10.81 12.46 -7.16
C PRO A 142 -11.67 13.51 -6.44
N PRO A 143 -12.42 14.34 -7.19
CA PRO A 143 -13.32 15.32 -6.58
C PRO A 143 -14.46 14.64 -5.82
N ASP A 144 -15.14 15.42 -4.96
CA ASP A 144 -16.19 15.00 -4.00
C ASP A 144 -16.85 13.64 -4.30
N THR A 145 -16.53 12.65 -3.47
CA THR A 145 -17.07 11.29 -3.58
C THR A 145 -18.39 11.09 -2.83
N GLY A 146 -18.92 12.14 -2.20
CA GLY A 146 -20.07 12.10 -1.31
C GLY A 146 -19.77 11.47 0.07
N ALA A 147 -18.56 10.96 0.30
CA ALA A 147 -18.15 10.46 1.61
C ALA A 147 -17.80 11.63 2.54
N ARG A 148 -18.17 11.49 3.82
CA ARG A 148 -18.00 12.54 4.84
C ARG A 148 -17.51 11.97 6.17
N THR A 149 -16.67 12.73 6.89
CA THR A 149 -16.25 12.43 8.27
C THR A 149 -17.41 12.64 9.27
N LEU A 150 -17.19 12.36 10.55
CA LEU A 150 -18.15 12.70 11.62
C LEU A 150 -18.43 14.20 11.68
N GLU A 151 -17.42 15.02 11.40
CA GLU A 151 -17.50 16.48 11.44
C GLU A 151 -18.08 17.08 10.15
N GLY A 152 -18.43 16.22 9.18
CA GLY A 152 -18.98 16.63 7.89
C GLY A 152 -17.92 17.09 6.87
N GLU A 153 -16.63 16.84 7.15
CA GLU A 153 -15.55 17.11 6.20
C GLU A 153 -15.56 16.11 5.06
N GLU A 154 -15.09 16.52 3.87
CA GLU A 154 -15.06 15.66 2.70
C GLU A 154 -13.96 14.60 2.81
N MET A 155 -14.33 13.34 2.56
CA MET A 155 -13.38 12.26 2.34
C MET A 155 -13.45 11.87 0.86
N TRP A 156 -12.29 11.68 0.24
CA TRP A 156 -12.17 11.23 -1.15
C TRP A 156 -11.74 9.76 -1.23
N LEU A 157 -11.03 9.26 -0.22
CA LEU A 157 -10.60 7.87 -0.16
C LEU A 157 -11.74 7.02 0.40
N THR A 158 -12.65 6.65 -0.49
CA THR A 158 -13.69 5.67 -0.18
C THR A 158 -13.10 4.27 -0.04
N ARG A 159 -13.85 3.37 0.59
CA ARG A 159 -13.48 1.94 0.64
C ARG A 159 -13.31 1.34 -0.74
N THR A 160 -14.16 1.71 -1.70
CA THR A 160 -14.09 1.22 -3.08
C THR A 160 -12.76 1.63 -3.72
N LEU A 161 -12.40 2.91 -3.64
CA LEU A 161 -11.15 3.41 -4.19
C LEU A 161 -9.93 2.76 -3.52
N ALA A 162 -9.95 2.63 -2.19
CA ALA A 162 -8.88 1.95 -1.46
C ALA A 162 -8.69 0.49 -1.92
N LYS A 163 -9.77 -0.21 -2.26
CA LYS A 163 -9.73 -1.58 -2.79
C LYS A 163 -9.25 -1.65 -4.24
N GLU A 164 -9.61 -0.68 -5.07
CA GLU A 164 -9.10 -0.56 -6.44
C GLU A 164 -7.60 -0.32 -6.42
N MET A 165 -7.13 0.65 -5.62
CA MET A 165 -5.70 0.88 -5.42
C MET A 165 -5.00 -0.35 -4.83
N GLN A 166 -5.62 -1.08 -3.90
CA GLN A 166 -5.05 -2.33 -3.36
C GLN A 166 -4.87 -3.39 -4.44
N LYS A 167 -5.81 -3.51 -5.38
CA LYS A 167 -5.71 -4.45 -6.49
C LYS A 167 -4.56 -4.05 -7.42
N ASP A 168 -4.47 -2.77 -7.76
CA ASP A 168 -3.43 -2.22 -8.62
C ASP A 168 -2.03 -2.37 -8.03
N PHE A 169 -1.82 -1.89 -6.81
CA PHE A 169 -0.52 -1.99 -6.14
C PHE A 169 -0.19 -3.43 -5.73
N GLY A 170 -1.19 -4.26 -5.45
CA GLY A 170 -1.01 -5.70 -5.25
C GLY A 170 -0.49 -6.40 -6.50
N ALA A 171 -1.06 -6.09 -7.67
CA ALA A 171 -0.55 -6.59 -8.95
C ALA A 171 0.87 -6.08 -9.23
N LEU A 172 1.17 -4.82 -8.89
CA LEU A 172 2.51 -4.25 -9.05
C LEU A 172 3.53 -4.91 -8.12
N TYR A 173 3.13 -5.20 -6.89
CA TYR A 173 3.92 -5.98 -5.94
C TYR A 173 4.23 -7.37 -6.53
N ASP A 174 3.21 -8.12 -6.96
CA ASP A 174 3.40 -9.45 -7.54
C ASP A 174 4.30 -9.42 -8.78
N TYR A 175 4.18 -8.38 -9.61
CA TYR A 175 5.01 -8.17 -10.80
C TYR A 175 6.50 -7.98 -10.47
N LEU A 176 6.82 -7.29 -9.37
CA LEU A 176 8.17 -6.87 -9.03
C LEU A 176 8.84 -7.67 -7.90
N VAL A 177 8.09 -8.29 -7.00
CA VAL A 177 8.63 -8.85 -5.75
C VAL A 177 9.62 -10.00 -5.99
N ASN A 178 10.72 -10.01 -5.24
CA ASN A 178 11.57 -11.19 -5.13
C ASN A 178 11.12 -12.04 -3.93
N ARG A 179 10.40 -13.14 -4.21
CA ARG A 179 9.85 -14.02 -3.17
C ARG A 179 10.90 -14.87 -2.44
N ASP A 180 12.13 -14.93 -2.95
CA ASP A 180 13.23 -15.59 -2.25
C ASP A 180 13.75 -14.76 -1.06
N ILE A 181 13.53 -13.45 -1.11
CA ILE A 181 13.97 -12.52 -0.07
C ILE A 181 12.88 -12.38 1.02
N VAL A 182 13.27 -12.58 2.27
CA VAL A 182 12.37 -12.63 3.43
C VAL A 182 12.96 -11.90 4.64
N TRP A 183 12.14 -11.71 5.67
CA TRP A 183 12.58 -11.26 6.98
C TRP A 183 13.07 -12.43 7.84
N ASP A 184 14.25 -12.28 8.44
CA ASP A 184 14.81 -13.17 9.47
C ASP A 184 14.71 -12.53 10.86
N GLU A 185 13.72 -12.99 11.64
CA GLU A 185 13.45 -12.57 13.02
C GLU A 185 14.34 -13.34 14.01
N SER A 186 15.18 -12.64 14.77
CA SER A 186 15.97 -13.27 15.82
C SER A 186 16.17 -12.34 17.02
N GLU A 187 15.63 -12.72 18.17
CA GLU A 187 15.81 -12.00 19.44
C GLU A 187 17.19 -12.24 20.07
N ALA A 188 17.90 -13.30 19.64
CA ALA A 188 19.26 -13.59 20.08
C ALA A 188 20.32 -12.73 19.37
N ARG A 189 19.93 -12.02 18.30
CA ARG A 189 20.86 -11.20 17.51
C ARG A 189 21.20 -9.92 18.28
N SER A 190 22.49 -9.68 18.52
CA SER A 190 22.97 -8.50 19.26
C SER A 190 22.82 -7.17 18.51
N SER A 191 22.52 -7.22 17.20
CA SER A 191 22.28 -6.04 16.37
C SER A 191 20.79 -5.67 16.37
N ARG A 192 20.08 -5.95 15.28
CA ARG A 192 18.67 -5.68 15.08
C ARG A 192 17.87 -6.98 15.06
N LYS A 193 16.64 -6.93 15.57
CA LYS A 193 15.72 -8.08 15.62
C LYS A 193 15.39 -8.62 14.23
N TRP A 194 15.23 -7.73 13.25
CA TRP A 194 14.83 -8.05 11.89
C TRP A 194 15.97 -7.81 10.90
N MET A 195 16.22 -8.78 10.02
CA MET A 195 17.17 -8.66 8.91
C MET A 195 16.51 -9.12 7.61
N ILE A 196 16.83 -8.48 6.49
CA ILE A 196 16.41 -8.97 5.17
C ILE A 196 17.47 -9.96 4.66
N VAL A 197 17.05 -11.18 4.34
CA VAL A 197 17.92 -12.25 3.88
C VAL A 197 17.34 -12.97 2.67
N SER A 198 18.20 -13.63 1.89
CA SER A 198 17.80 -14.55 0.83
C SER A 198 17.74 -15.98 1.39
N ASN A 199 16.73 -16.75 0.99
CA ASN A 199 16.64 -18.17 1.33
C ASN A 199 17.66 -19.03 0.58
N THR A 200 18.07 -18.60 -0.62
CA THR A 200 18.94 -19.39 -1.51
C THR A 200 20.38 -18.87 -1.59
N ASP A 201 20.59 -17.55 -1.52
CA ASP A 201 21.89 -16.89 -1.63
C ASP A 201 22.34 -16.29 -0.29
N LYS A 202 23.29 -16.95 0.37
CA LYS A 202 23.86 -16.49 1.64
C LYS A 202 24.75 -15.24 1.51
N SER A 203 25.16 -14.88 0.29
CA SER A 203 25.99 -13.70 0.02
C SER A 203 25.17 -12.44 -0.27
N PHE A 204 23.85 -12.58 -0.39
CA PHE A 204 22.93 -11.47 -0.62
C PHE A 204 23.04 -10.40 0.46
N SER A 205 23.11 -9.14 0.02
CA SER A 205 22.99 -7.96 0.89
C SER A 205 21.89 -7.03 0.37
N PRO A 206 20.87 -6.72 1.20
CA PRO A 206 19.81 -5.78 0.84
C PRO A 206 20.27 -4.32 0.86
N ASP A 207 21.37 -4.03 1.55
CA ASP A 207 21.84 -2.68 1.89
C ASP A 207 23.04 -2.29 1.01
N THR A 208 23.07 -1.02 0.60
CA THR A 208 24.24 -0.38 -0.03
C THR A 208 24.60 0.89 0.74
N SER A 209 25.79 1.43 0.52
CA SER A 209 26.28 2.62 1.24
C SER A 209 25.37 3.85 1.10
N ASP A 210 24.64 3.94 -0.02
CA ASP A 210 23.72 5.00 -0.38
C ASP A 210 22.24 4.68 -0.08
N LEU A 211 21.92 3.41 0.17
CA LEU A 211 20.55 2.95 0.44
C LEU A 211 20.54 1.82 1.50
N PRO A 212 20.50 2.18 2.79
CA PRO A 212 20.36 1.25 3.91
C PRO A 212 18.90 0.78 4.02
N LEU A 213 18.44 0.02 3.02
CA LEU A 213 17.05 -0.36 2.83
C LEU A 213 16.44 -1.05 4.05
N THR A 214 17.19 -1.95 4.71
CA THR A 214 16.72 -2.70 5.88
C THR A 214 16.28 -1.77 7.01
N ASP A 215 17.10 -0.80 7.37
CA ASP A 215 16.80 0.15 8.44
C ASP A 215 15.66 1.09 8.03
N MET A 216 15.65 1.57 6.78
CA MET A 216 14.58 2.42 6.26
C MET A 216 13.18 1.77 6.41
N LEU A 217 13.06 0.50 6.01
CA LEU A 217 11.78 -0.21 6.05
C LEU A 217 11.36 -0.53 7.50
N ILE A 218 12.29 -1.00 8.33
CA ILE A 218 12.02 -1.28 9.75
C ILE A 218 11.58 -0.01 10.49
N ASP A 219 12.29 1.10 10.30
CA ASP A 219 11.98 2.36 10.96
C ASP A 219 10.63 2.92 10.51
N PHE A 220 10.31 2.83 9.22
CA PHE A 220 9.00 3.22 8.71
C PHE A 220 7.88 2.39 9.34
N ASP A 221 8.00 1.06 9.29
CA ASP A 221 6.97 0.17 9.83
C ASP A 221 6.78 0.36 11.34
N ASN A 222 7.87 0.50 12.10
CA ASN A 222 7.79 0.73 13.54
C ASN A 222 7.13 2.07 13.89
N ARG A 223 7.50 3.15 13.20
CA ARG A 223 6.90 4.48 13.42
C ARG A 223 5.41 4.48 13.09
N MET A 224 5.03 3.80 12.01
CA MET A 224 3.64 3.70 11.57
C MET A 224 2.84 2.60 12.27
N ARG A 225 3.52 1.75 13.04
CA ARG A 225 2.96 0.54 13.68
C ARG A 225 2.34 -0.41 12.66
N PHE A 226 2.97 -0.53 11.50
CA PHE A 226 2.58 -1.49 10.46
C PHE A 226 3.29 -2.84 10.69
N PRO A 227 2.63 -3.97 10.39
CA PRO A 227 3.33 -5.24 10.27
C PRO A 227 4.26 -5.22 9.04
N HIS A 228 5.40 -5.89 9.09
CA HIS A 228 6.31 -5.96 7.95
C HIS A 228 5.68 -6.72 6.77
N ILE A 229 5.86 -6.21 5.54
CA ILE A 229 5.46 -6.94 4.33
C ILE A 229 6.38 -8.19 4.20
N PRO A 230 5.85 -9.41 4.07
CA PRO A 230 6.64 -10.65 4.18
C PRO A 230 7.85 -10.76 3.26
N HIS A 231 7.72 -10.33 2.00
CA HIS A 231 8.83 -10.23 1.06
C HIS A 231 9.13 -8.75 0.79
N PRO A 232 10.17 -8.19 1.45
CA PRO A 232 10.40 -6.75 1.48
C PRO A 232 11.30 -6.23 0.36
N TYR A 233 11.62 -7.05 -0.66
CA TYR A 233 12.63 -6.72 -1.66
C TYR A 233 12.15 -7.02 -3.09
N PRO A 234 12.48 -6.18 -4.08
CA PRO A 234 12.11 -6.43 -5.47
C PRO A 234 13.12 -7.33 -6.17
N LEU A 235 12.71 -7.92 -7.30
CA LEU A 235 13.63 -8.31 -8.35
C LEU A 235 14.34 -7.05 -8.84
N VAL A 236 15.67 -7.10 -8.88
CA VAL A 236 16.52 -5.97 -9.25
C VAL A 236 17.17 -6.25 -10.61
N PRO A 237 17.14 -5.30 -11.55
CA PRO A 237 17.91 -5.37 -12.78
C PRO A 237 19.41 -5.46 -12.49
N GLU A 238 20.18 -6.04 -13.41
CA GLU A 238 21.64 -5.95 -13.37
C GLU A 238 22.08 -4.48 -13.36
N SER A 239 23.13 -4.16 -12.59
CA SER A 239 23.69 -2.82 -12.56
C SER A 239 24.38 -2.52 -13.88
N ILE A 240 24.01 -1.39 -14.48
CA ILE A 240 24.57 -0.93 -15.76
C ILE A 240 25.08 0.49 -15.52
N SER A 241 26.40 0.64 -15.49
CA SER A 241 27.02 1.93 -15.28
C SER A 241 26.58 2.92 -16.35
N PRO A 242 26.12 4.13 -15.96
CA PRO A 242 25.77 5.15 -16.94
C PRO A 242 27.00 5.51 -17.78
N ALA A 243 26.77 5.80 -19.06
CA ALA A 243 27.84 6.23 -19.94
C ALA A 243 28.58 7.42 -19.30
N SER A 244 29.89 7.28 -19.10
CA SER A 244 30.67 8.33 -18.44
C SER A 244 30.52 9.64 -19.21
N PRO A 245 30.31 10.80 -18.53
CA PRO A 245 30.48 12.08 -19.20
C PRO A 245 31.92 12.15 -19.74
N PRO A 246 32.16 12.83 -20.88
CA PRO A 246 33.50 12.90 -21.45
C PRO A 246 34.44 13.44 -20.39
N SER A 247 35.40 12.61 -19.97
CA SER A 247 36.40 12.97 -18.99
C SER A 247 37.07 14.27 -19.44
N SER A 248 36.91 15.34 -18.67
CA SER A 248 37.85 16.46 -18.73
C SER A 248 39.17 15.93 -18.17
N SER A 249 39.98 15.32 -19.05
CA SER A 249 41.30 14.85 -18.68
C SER A 249 42.11 16.04 -18.18
N SER A 250 42.27 16.12 -16.87
CA SER A 250 43.30 16.90 -16.20
C SER A 250 44.66 16.30 -16.58
N GLY A 251 45.16 16.70 -17.74
CA GLY A 251 46.49 16.40 -18.23
C GLY A 251 47.13 17.70 -18.69
N ARG A 252 47.78 18.42 -17.76
CA ARG A 252 48.83 19.36 -18.15
C ARG A 252 49.93 18.54 -18.85
N ASP A 253 50.41 19.10 -19.96
CA ASP A 253 51.48 18.61 -20.84
C ASP A 253 51.09 17.61 -21.94
N ARG A 254 50.82 18.17 -23.14
CA ARG A 254 51.79 18.18 -24.26
C ARG A 254 51.26 18.96 -25.46
N LEU A 255 52.12 19.83 -25.98
CA LEU A 255 51.94 20.60 -27.21
C LEU A 255 51.77 19.69 -28.44
N LYS A 256 50.96 20.20 -29.38
CA LYS A 256 50.93 19.95 -30.84
C LYS A 256 50.52 18.54 -31.29
N LYS A 257 49.34 18.44 -31.93
CA LYS A 257 49.13 18.24 -33.38
C LYS A 257 47.77 17.56 -33.64
N ASP A 258 47.15 17.93 -34.77
CA ASP A 258 46.00 17.32 -35.45
C ASP A 258 44.56 17.73 -35.06
N LYS A 259 44.13 18.81 -35.73
CA LYS A 259 42.75 19.21 -35.99
C LYS A 259 42.15 18.23 -37.03
N ASN A 260 41.65 17.06 -36.61
CA ASN A 260 40.71 16.25 -37.43
C ASN A 260 39.99 15.07 -36.72
N ILE A 261 39.91 15.02 -35.38
CA ILE A 261 39.24 13.93 -34.64
C ILE A 261 38.06 14.46 -33.79
N LEU A 262 37.22 15.33 -34.36
CA LEU A 262 36.04 15.87 -33.65
C LEU A 262 34.71 15.46 -34.26
N SER A 263 34.69 14.81 -35.44
CA SER A 263 33.46 14.35 -36.08
C SER A 263 33.11 12.87 -35.79
N ASN A 264 34.06 12.05 -35.32
CA ASN A 264 33.83 10.60 -35.10
C ASN A 264 33.45 10.21 -33.66
N ASN A 265 33.64 11.09 -32.67
CA ASN A 265 33.34 10.76 -31.27
C ASN A 265 31.85 10.89 -30.95
N GLY A 266 31.11 11.83 -31.56
CA GLY A 266 29.66 11.96 -31.34
C GLY A 266 28.83 10.79 -31.88
N ALA A 267 29.26 10.19 -33.00
CA ALA A 267 28.60 9.02 -33.59
C ALA A 267 28.88 7.72 -32.80
N LYS A 268 30.07 7.59 -32.20
CA LYS A 268 30.40 6.48 -31.28
C LYS A 268 29.69 6.62 -29.94
N GLN A 269 29.68 7.83 -29.36
CA GLN A 269 28.99 8.11 -28.10
C GLN A 269 27.48 7.83 -28.22
N GLY A 270 26.81 8.35 -29.25
CA GLY A 270 25.39 8.06 -29.48
C GLY A 270 25.10 6.59 -29.82
N GLY A 271 26.10 5.83 -30.27
CA GLY A 271 26.01 4.38 -30.45
C GLY A 271 26.08 3.62 -29.13
N ASP A 272 27.04 3.98 -28.27
CA ASP A 272 27.21 3.40 -26.93
C ASP A 272 26.03 3.73 -26.01
N ASP A 273 25.49 4.95 -26.10
CA ASP A 273 24.31 5.37 -25.33
C ASP A 273 23.09 4.50 -25.72
N ARG A 274 22.82 4.30 -27.01
CA ARG A 274 21.73 3.42 -27.49
C ARG A 274 21.92 1.96 -27.08
N ILE A 275 23.16 1.48 -27.03
CA ILE A 275 23.46 0.12 -26.56
C ILE A 275 23.15 0.01 -25.07
N ASN A 276 23.57 0.99 -24.27
CA ASN A 276 23.29 1.03 -22.84
C ASN A 276 21.79 1.14 -22.54
N GLU A 277 21.07 1.99 -23.28
CA GLU A 277 19.60 2.09 -23.18
C GLU A 277 18.93 0.74 -23.45
N ARG A 278 19.34 0.05 -24.52
CA ARG A 278 18.78 -1.26 -24.88
C ARG A 278 19.09 -2.31 -23.82
N ARG A 279 20.31 -2.33 -23.28
CA ARG A 279 20.71 -3.23 -22.19
C ARG A 279 19.87 -2.97 -20.93
N ALA A 280 19.67 -1.71 -20.56
CA ALA A 280 18.85 -1.35 -19.42
C ALA A 280 17.38 -1.75 -19.61
N GLN A 281 16.82 -1.59 -20.81
CA GLN A 281 15.46 -2.06 -21.12
C GLN A 281 15.31 -3.58 -21.01
N LEU A 282 16.31 -4.34 -21.45
CA LEU A 282 16.35 -5.79 -21.30
C LEU A 282 16.46 -6.19 -19.83
N ALA A 283 17.37 -5.57 -19.07
CA ALA A 283 17.54 -5.84 -17.64
C ALA A 283 16.25 -5.58 -16.84
N TYR A 284 15.51 -4.51 -17.15
CA TYR A 284 14.19 -4.28 -16.54
C TYR A 284 13.15 -5.34 -16.93
N THR A 285 13.22 -5.90 -18.14
CA THR A 285 12.29 -6.94 -18.60
C THR A 285 12.56 -8.26 -17.89
N GLU A 286 13.84 -8.60 -17.70
CA GLU A 286 14.27 -9.83 -17.04
C GLU A 286 14.04 -9.80 -15.52
N ALA A 287 14.16 -8.63 -14.89
CA ALA A 287 13.93 -8.46 -13.46
C ALA A 287 12.43 -8.32 -13.09
N THR A 288 11.57 -9.21 -13.59
CA THR A 288 10.12 -9.21 -13.31
C THR A 288 9.58 -10.64 -13.25
N ASN A 289 8.45 -10.83 -12.56
CA ASN A 289 7.80 -12.13 -12.45
C ASN A 289 6.89 -12.47 -13.64
N ILE A 290 6.88 -11.68 -14.71
CA ILE A 290 5.88 -11.79 -15.79
C ILE A 290 5.77 -13.19 -16.39
N TYR A 291 6.90 -13.90 -16.53
CA TYR A 291 6.93 -15.26 -17.07
C TYR A 291 6.39 -16.32 -16.12
N ILE A 292 6.46 -16.07 -14.81
CA ILE A 292 5.98 -17.00 -13.76
C ILE A 292 4.49 -16.77 -13.50
N LEU A 293 4.04 -15.51 -13.54
CA LEU A 293 2.65 -15.14 -13.28
C LEU A 293 1.69 -15.63 -14.38
N GLY A 294 2.21 -15.82 -15.61
CA GLY A 294 1.47 -16.47 -16.69
C GLY A 294 0.18 -15.74 -17.09
N SER A 295 -0.80 -16.48 -17.60
CA SER A 295 -2.08 -15.94 -18.08
C SER A 295 -3.02 -15.47 -16.98
N ASP A 296 -2.80 -15.90 -15.74
CA ASP A 296 -3.67 -15.58 -14.59
C ASP A 296 -3.27 -14.24 -13.95
N PHE A 297 -2.21 -13.61 -14.44
CA PHE A 297 -1.77 -12.30 -13.98
C PHE A 297 -2.83 -11.24 -14.26
N THR A 298 -3.14 -10.44 -13.24
CA THR A 298 -4.03 -9.28 -13.40
C THR A 298 -3.28 -8.18 -14.13
N GLN A 299 -3.35 -8.19 -15.46
CA GLN A 299 -2.87 -7.08 -16.28
C GLN A 299 -3.82 -5.88 -16.06
N SER A 300 -3.35 -4.86 -15.35
CA SER A 300 -4.08 -3.60 -15.16
C SER A 300 -3.41 -2.47 -15.93
N ASP A 301 -4.18 -1.41 -16.20
CA ASP A 301 -3.71 -0.19 -16.87
C ASP A 301 -2.51 0.43 -16.13
N LEU A 302 -2.45 0.27 -14.79
CA LEU A 302 -1.30 0.68 -14.00
C LEU A 302 -0.05 -0.09 -14.38
N ILE A 303 -0.12 -1.43 -14.47
CA ILE A 303 1.03 -2.26 -14.82
C ILE A 303 1.55 -1.91 -16.21
N GLU A 304 0.68 -1.81 -17.21
CA GLU A 304 1.10 -1.45 -18.57
C GLU A 304 1.78 -0.08 -18.62
N SER A 305 1.19 0.91 -17.94
CA SER A 305 1.74 2.26 -17.84
C SER A 305 3.08 2.26 -17.11
N PHE A 306 3.21 1.49 -16.02
CA PHE A 306 4.43 1.38 -15.23
C PHE A 306 5.55 0.72 -16.03
N VAL A 307 5.28 -0.38 -16.74
CA VAL A 307 6.27 -1.07 -17.58
C VAL A 307 6.82 -0.14 -18.65
N LYS A 308 5.96 0.69 -19.26
CA LYS A 308 6.39 1.71 -20.22
C LYS A 308 7.22 2.80 -19.56
N PHE A 309 6.76 3.32 -18.41
CA PHE A 309 7.46 4.34 -17.64
C PHE A 309 8.87 3.88 -17.27
N GLU A 310 9.01 2.70 -16.68
CA GLU A 310 10.28 2.20 -16.16
C GLU A 310 11.32 1.98 -17.27
N LYS A 311 10.88 1.59 -18.48
CA LYS A 311 11.74 1.41 -19.65
C LYS A 311 12.12 2.72 -20.37
N THR A 312 11.57 3.85 -19.93
CA THR A 312 11.79 5.17 -20.56
C THR A 312 12.32 6.23 -19.60
N ASP A 313 12.13 6.08 -18.28
CA ASP A 313 12.59 7.02 -17.25
C ASP A 313 14.12 7.10 -17.16
N LEU A 314 14.71 8.11 -17.80
CA LEU A 314 16.15 8.38 -17.85
C LEU A 314 16.99 7.13 -18.16
N ILE A 315 16.46 6.30 -19.07
CA ILE A 315 17.07 5.05 -19.48
C ILE A 315 18.50 5.28 -20.02
N GLY A 316 19.45 4.42 -19.62
CA GLY A 316 20.87 4.56 -19.96
C GLY A 316 21.63 5.68 -19.22
N THR A 317 20.92 6.59 -18.56
CA THR A 317 21.50 7.71 -17.78
C THR A 317 21.55 7.41 -16.28
N VAL A 318 20.60 6.62 -15.77
CA VAL A 318 20.56 6.19 -14.38
C VAL A 318 20.75 4.68 -14.30
N ASP A 319 21.54 4.22 -13.32
CA ASP A 319 21.72 2.80 -13.07
C ASP A 319 20.37 2.14 -12.72
N PRO A 320 19.89 1.15 -13.50
CA PRO A 320 18.58 0.53 -13.28
C PRO A 320 18.50 -0.22 -11.94
N PHE A 321 19.62 -0.73 -11.42
CA PHE A 321 19.68 -1.36 -10.10
C PHE A 321 19.32 -0.36 -8.98
N ALA A 322 19.99 0.79 -8.96
CA ALA A 322 19.71 1.85 -7.98
C ALA A 322 18.29 2.42 -8.13
N ALA A 323 17.86 2.65 -9.38
CA ALA A 323 16.53 3.19 -9.67
C ALA A 323 15.40 2.27 -9.18
N ARG A 324 15.47 0.95 -9.46
CA ARG A 324 14.46 -0.02 -9.03
C ARG A 324 14.34 -0.08 -7.51
N ARG A 325 15.46 -0.07 -6.78
CA ARG A 325 15.46 -0.12 -5.32
C ARG A 325 14.84 1.14 -4.71
N GLY A 326 15.13 2.32 -5.25
CA GLY A 326 14.49 3.56 -4.81
C GLY A 326 12.99 3.61 -5.08
N ARG A 327 12.57 3.17 -6.27
CA ARG A 327 11.15 3.01 -6.63
C ARG A 327 10.43 2.04 -5.69
N TRP A 328 11.10 0.96 -5.30
CA TRP A 328 10.55 -0.02 -4.38
C TRP A 328 10.29 0.55 -2.99
N VAL A 329 11.14 1.45 -2.47
CA VAL A 329 10.90 2.15 -1.20
C VAL A 329 9.56 2.88 -1.22
N LEU A 330 9.27 3.60 -2.31
CA LEU A 330 7.99 4.29 -2.48
C LEU A 330 6.83 3.29 -2.57
N ILE A 331 6.96 2.26 -3.40
CA ILE A 331 5.92 1.21 -3.56
C ILE A 331 5.63 0.53 -2.22
N TYR A 332 6.66 0.23 -1.42
CA TYR A 332 6.52 -0.36 -0.08
C TYR A 332 5.71 0.55 0.85
N GLY A 333 6.03 1.84 0.89
CA GLY A 333 5.29 2.82 1.69
C GLY A 333 3.82 2.91 1.28
N ILE A 334 3.54 2.91 -0.03
CA ILE A 334 2.18 2.93 -0.56
C ILE A 334 1.42 1.66 -0.20
N LEU A 335 2.03 0.49 -0.37
CA LEU A 335 1.43 -0.80 -0.02
C LEU A 335 1.02 -0.84 1.47
N GLN A 336 1.90 -0.40 2.36
CA GLN A 336 1.61 -0.34 3.79
C GLN A 336 0.43 0.59 4.11
N THR A 337 0.42 1.79 3.53
CA THR A 337 -0.67 2.76 3.72
C THR A 337 -1.99 2.21 3.22
N ILE A 338 -2.04 1.65 2.00
CA ILE A 338 -3.26 1.09 1.42
C ILE A 338 -3.74 -0.12 2.24
N ALA A 339 -2.86 -1.05 2.60
CA ALA A 339 -3.20 -2.22 3.40
C ALA A 339 -3.81 -1.83 4.77
N SER A 340 -3.41 -0.67 5.30
CA SER A 340 -3.98 -0.16 6.55
C SER A 340 -5.46 0.21 6.43
N VAL A 341 -5.99 0.47 5.23
CA VAL A 341 -7.37 0.95 4.97
C VAL A 341 -8.24 0.05 4.08
N SER A 342 -7.62 -0.80 3.26
CA SER A 342 -8.31 -1.62 2.24
C SER A 342 -8.80 -2.98 2.73
N VAL A 343 -8.25 -3.48 3.85
CA VAL A 343 -8.56 -4.80 4.40
C VAL A 343 -9.79 -4.72 5.31
N ASP A 344 -10.90 -5.29 4.86
CA ASP A 344 -12.11 -5.42 5.68
C ASP A 344 -11.87 -6.33 6.89
N ALA A 345 -12.65 -6.13 7.96
CA ALA A 345 -12.70 -7.05 9.08
C ALA A 345 -13.06 -8.47 8.59
N PRO A 346 -12.33 -9.52 9.00
CA PRO A 346 -12.49 -10.87 8.45
C PRO A 346 -13.84 -11.50 8.74
N SER A 347 -14.53 -11.04 9.79
CA SER A 347 -15.84 -11.52 10.23
C SER A 347 -17.02 -10.89 9.47
N VAL A 348 -16.80 -9.86 8.65
CA VAL A 348 -17.89 -9.19 7.95
C VAL A 348 -18.38 -10.03 6.76
N ARG A 349 -19.68 -10.31 6.75
CA ARG A 349 -20.34 -11.08 5.69
C ARG A 349 -20.84 -10.15 4.58
N TYR A 350 -21.52 -9.07 4.92
CA TYR A 350 -22.17 -8.20 3.95
C TYR A 350 -21.27 -7.03 3.54
N LYS A 351 -20.38 -7.29 2.58
CA LYS A 351 -19.31 -6.33 2.23
C LYS A 351 -19.48 -5.62 0.88
N ASP A 352 -20.40 -6.08 0.03
CA ASP A 352 -20.51 -5.60 -1.35
C ASP A 352 -21.33 -4.32 -1.42
N ASN A 353 -21.01 -3.42 -2.36
CA ASN A 353 -21.72 -2.14 -2.58
C ASN A 353 -21.77 -1.22 -1.34
N VAL A 354 -20.69 -1.23 -0.55
CA VAL A 354 -20.51 -0.37 0.63
C VAL A 354 -19.33 0.57 0.41
N LEU A 355 -19.60 1.88 0.50
CA LEU A 355 -18.60 2.94 0.30
C LEU A 355 -17.81 3.28 1.57
N TYR A 356 -18.40 3.10 2.75
CA TYR A 356 -17.71 3.34 4.03
C TYR A 356 -16.75 2.19 4.37
N HIS A 357 -15.72 2.48 5.16
CA HIS A 357 -14.74 1.47 5.54
C HIS A 357 -15.34 0.45 6.52
N LEU A 358 -15.06 -0.84 6.28
CA LEU A 358 -15.50 -1.98 7.09
C LEU A 358 -14.34 -2.56 7.92
N SER A 359 -13.39 -1.71 8.31
CA SER A 359 -12.12 -2.13 8.93
C SER A 359 -11.88 -1.55 10.33
N PRO A 360 -12.87 -1.53 11.25
CA PRO A 360 -12.61 -1.13 12.62
C PRO A 360 -11.61 -2.09 13.27
N ARG A 361 -10.70 -1.55 14.09
CA ARG A 361 -9.76 -2.36 14.85
C ARG A 361 -10.33 -2.67 16.22
N PHE A 362 -10.38 -3.95 16.57
CA PHE A 362 -10.80 -4.42 17.89
C PHE A 362 -9.64 -4.54 18.90
N LYS A 363 -8.45 -3.99 18.58
CA LYS A 363 -7.23 -4.24 19.36
C LYS A 363 -7.41 -3.76 20.80
N GLY A 364 -7.22 -4.68 21.75
CA GLY A 364 -7.33 -4.41 23.19
C GLY A 364 -8.76 -4.23 23.71
N THR A 365 -9.78 -4.55 22.90
CA THR A 365 -11.19 -4.47 23.28
C THR A 365 -11.79 -5.86 23.34
N LYS A 366 -12.49 -6.17 24.44
CA LYS A 366 -13.43 -7.30 24.46
C LYS A 366 -14.67 -6.90 23.65
N ALA A 367 -14.86 -7.57 22.52
CA ALA A 367 -15.99 -7.39 21.64
C ALA A 367 -16.50 -8.79 21.28
N PRO A 368 -17.79 -9.12 21.56
CA PRO A 368 -18.80 -8.28 22.21
C PRO A 368 -18.52 -7.98 23.70
N PRO A 369 -19.24 -7.03 24.33
CA PRO A 369 -18.94 -6.54 25.69
C PRO A 369 -19.37 -7.45 26.86
N TRP A 370 -19.86 -8.67 26.60
CA TRP A 370 -20.36 -9.60 27.64
C TRP A 370 -19.46 -10.81 27.93
#